data_AF-A0A4Q4WQ63-F1
#
_entry.id   AF-A0A4Q4WQ63-F1
#
_cell.length_a   1.000
_cell.length_b   1.000
_cell.length_c   1.000
_cell.angle_alpha   90.00
_cell.angle_beta   90.00
_cell.angle_gamma   90.00
#
_symmetry.space_group_name_H-M   'P 1'
#
loop_
_entity.id
_entity.type
_entity.pdbx_description
1 polymer ?
#
loop_
_entity_poly.entity_id
_entity_poly.type
_entity_poly.pdbx_seq_one_letter_code
_entity_poly.pdbx_strand_id
1 'polypeptide(L)'
;MAFYRKLPNELKLKVWESAVEDPAIHHFKLLLPNVEDTQNMSIEPITGADSSKGSAQNDPSPWRDYWNFSAVDHLSRLVMGPIENRLTLWTTDQKKLQRKAQRQTVDGKDAPLRYGERATIDAARDLVRFKLVGRDLDAGSLSNDDNRHLLRGIRRLAFDWKIDSGHGKNDWLIRPFDCVGDGHRHAAQAHCHYIVCKFLALFEDLEAFYFIIKVTKGEINMRWLAEHEDELRWGRKEGTIDVSTPTRQKKAPLIIGETMTFFREAAQANGLEVFHDKKRTYYEVRKEDTQRLITHRLLWKLLEKLEDRWKARLLVRQNTDRLTAKRVQQPKFKALVYAA
;
A
#
# COMPACT_ATOMS: atom_id res chain seq x y z
N MET A 1 16.81 -12.40 21.71
CA MET A 1 16.26 -13.78 21.73
C MET A 1 16.56 -14.56 23.01
N ALA A 2 17.77 -14.52 23.60
CA ALA A 2 18.10 -15.29 24.81
C ALA A 2 17.23 -14.97 26.04
N PHE A 3 16.80 -13.71 26.21
CA PHE A 3 15.93 -13.28 27.30
C PHE A 3 14.46 -13.66 27.08
N TYR A 4 13.97 -13.59 25.83
CA TYR A 4 12.58 -13.86 25.47
C TYR A 4 12.11 -15.25 25.91
N ARG A 5 12.95 -16.28 25.71
CA ARG A 5 12.62 -17.66 26.10
C ARG A 5 12.34 -17.81 27.59
N LYS A 6 12.96 -16.98 28.43
CA LYS A 6 12.83 -16.97 29.90
C LYS A 6 11.61 -16.19 30.40
N LEU A 7 10.90 -15.48 29.52
CA LEU A 7 9.71 -14.74 29.92
C LEU A 7 8.54 -15.69 30.22
N PRO A 8 7.71 -15.39 31.24
CA PRO A 8 6.39 -16.00 31.43
C PRO A 8 5.51 -15.85 30.19
N ASN A 9 4.56 -16.78 30.02
CA ASN A 9 3.70 -16.82 28.84
C ASN A 9 2.83 -15.57 28.71
N GLU A 10 2.39 -15.00 29.82
CA GLU A 10 1.58 -13.78 29.85
C GLU A 10 2.35 -12.58 29.30
N LEU A 11 3.64 -12.45 29.63
CA LEU A 11 4.49 -11.39 29.10
C LEU A 11 4.81 -11.63 27.62
N LYS A 12 5.02 -12.89 27.22
CA LYS A 12 5.21 -13.23 25.80
C LYS A 12 3.99 -12.86 24.96
N LEU A 13 2.78 -13.12 25.47
CA LEU A 13 1.52 -12.74 24.82
C LEU A 13 1.39 -11.22 24.71
N LYS A 14 1.64 -10.45 25.78
CA LYS A 14 1.63 -8.99 25.72
C LYS A 14 2.65 -8.43 24.72
N VAL A 15 3.85 -9.01 24.67
CA VAL A 15 4.87 -8.65 23.67
C VAL A 15 4.33 -8.88 22.26
N TRP A 16 3.59 -9.98 22.03
CA TRP A 16 2.97 -10.24 20.73
C TRP A 16 1.85 -9.28 20.41
N GLU A 17 0.94 -9.05 21.35
CA GLU A 17 -0.17 -8.10 21.21
C GLU A 17 0.36 -6.72 20.83
N SER A 18 1.36 -6.19 21.56
CA SER A 18 1.98 -4.90 21.24
C SER A 18 2.75 -4.90 19.92
N ALA A 19 3.41 -6.01 19.54
CA ALA A 19 4.15 -6.09 18.28
C ALA A 19 3.24 -6.11 17.04
N VAL A 20 1.97 -6.50 17.22
CA VAL A 20 0.97 -6.52 16.16
C VAL A 20 -0.08 -5.44 16.37
N GLU A 21 -0.04 -4.59 17.40
CA GLU A 21 -1.12 -3.66 17.74
C GLU A 21 -1.37 -2.62 16.63
N ASP A 22 -0.29 -2.02 16.13
CA ASP A 22 -0.37 -0.96 15.12
C ASP A 22 -0.67 -1.53 13.71
N PRO A 23 -1.54 -0.89 12.93
CA PRO A 23 -1.76 -1.24 11.53
C PRO A 23 -0.47 -1.18 10.72
N ALA A 24 -0.12 -2.28 10.06
CA ALA A 24 1.07 -2.37 9.23
C ALA A 24 0.79 -1.99 7.77
N ILE A 25 1.83 -1.59 7.03
CA ILE A 25 1.80 -1.55 5.56
C ILE A 25 2.69 -2.64 4.98
N HIS A 26 2.13 -3.42 4.06
CA HIS A 26 2.81 -4.53 3.40
C HIS A 26 2.95 -4.26 1.90
N HIS A 27 4.13 -4.54 1.38
CA HIS A 27 4.56 -4.14 0.05
C HIS A 27 4.67 -5.35 -0.86
N PHE A 28 3.85 -5.36 -1.91
CA PHE A 28 3.80 -6.45 -2.88
C PHE A 28 3.93 -5.94 -4.31
N LYS A 29 4.40 -6.82 -5.20
CA LYS A 29 4.26 -6.75 -6.65
C LYS A 29 2.96 -7.45 -7.03
N LEU A 30 2.15 -6.81 -7.86
CA LEU A 30 1.07 -7.49 -8.57
C LEU A 30 1.55 -7.68 -10.01
N LEU A 31 1.89 -8.93 -10.34
CA LEU A 31 2.30 -9.34 -11.67
C LEU A 31 1.05 -9.50 -12.53
N LEU A 32 0.99 -8.71 -13.59
CA LEU A 32 -0.08 -8.80 -14.59
C LEU A 32 0.24 -9.91 -15.59
N PRO A 33 -0.78 -10.59 -16.12
CA PRO A 33 -0.58 -11.65 -17.10
C PRO A 33 0.10 -11.09 -18.36
N ASN A 34 1.01 -11.87 -18.95
CA ASN A 34 1.51 -11.60 -20.29
C ASN A 34 0.46 -12.03 -21.32
N VAL A 35 0.46 -11.36 -22.48
CA VAL A 35 -0.50 -11.57 -23.59
C VAL A 35 -0.58 -13.03 -24.07
N GLU A 36 0.44 -13.85 -23.79
CA GLU A 36 0.57 -15.24 -24.25
C GLU A 36 0.14 -16.31 -23.23
N ASP A 37 -0.12 -15.94 -21.97
CA ASP A 37 -0.46 -16.87 -20.89
C ASP A 37 -1.85 -16.59 -20.29
N THR A 38 -2.40 -17.59 -19.60
CA THR A 38 -3.61 -17.48 -18.76
C THR A 38 -3.75 -16.11 -18.10
N GLN A 39 -4.94 -15.48 -18.19
CA GLN A 39 -5.25 -14.13 -17.67
C GLN A 39 -5.24 -14.01 -16.13
N ASN A 40 -4.41 -14.82 -15.47
CA ASN A 40 -4.32 -14.92 -14.04
C ASN A 40 -3.15 -14.05 -13.56
N MET A 41 -3.45 -13.12 -12.67
CA MET A 41 -2.44 -12.30 -12.01
C MET A 41 -1.84 -13.05 -10.82
N SER A 42 -0.68 -12.60 -10.35
CA SER A 42 -0.06 -13.17 -9.16
C SER A 42 0.52 -12.08 -8.25
N ILE A 43 0.43 -12.32 -6.94
CA ILE A 43 1.00 -11.43 -5.92
C ILE A 43 2.34 -11.99 -5.48
N GLU A 44 3.38 -11.16 -5.53
CA GLU A 44 4.71 -11.50 -5.03
C GLU A 44 5.20 -10.43 -4.04
N PRO A 45 6.02 -10.78 -3.03
CA PRO A 45 6.68 -9.77 -2.20
C PRO A 45 7.60 -8.85 -3.01
N ILE A 46 7.78 -7.60 -2.55
CA ILE A 46 8.84 -6.74 -3.11
C ILE A 46 10.21 -7.24 -2.59
N THR A 47 10.85 -8.08 -3.38
CA THR A 47 12.26 -8.43 -3.26
C THR A 47 13.09 -7.36 -3.98
N GLY A 48 14.15 -6.85 -3.33
CA GLY A 48 15.14 -5.97 -3.97
C GLY A 48 15.71 -6.58 -5.25
N ALA A 49 16.32 -5.74 -6.10
CA ALA A 49 16.47 -5.90 -7.56
C ALA A 49 16.92 -7.26 -8.14
N ASP A 50 17.49 -8.20 -7.37
CA ASP A 50 17.91 -9.49 -7.91
C ASP A 50 17.45 -10.66 -7.03
N SER A 51 17.06 -11.74 -7.69
CA SER A 51 16.62 -13.02 -7.16
C SER A 51 17.72 -13.82 -6.43
N SER A 52 18.43 -13.19 -5.50
CA SER A 52 19.41 -13.83 -4.61
C SER A 52 18.96 -13.70 -3.15
N LYS A 53 19.42 -14.64 -2.30
CA LYS A 53 19.03 -14.78 -0.88
C LYS A 53 19.19 -13.49 -0.03
N GLY A 54 19.99 -12.51 -0.46
CA GLY A 54 20.13 -11.21 0.23
C GLY A 54 18.96 -10.24 0.03
N SER A 55 18.14 -10.47 -1.00
CA SER A 55 17.05 -9.57 -1.40
C SER A 55 15.89 -9.48 -0.39
N ALA A 56 15.66 -10.54 0.40
CA ALA A 56 14.60 -10.59 1.40
C ALA A 56 14.87 -9.72 2.65
N GLN A 57 16.12 -9.32 2.90
CA GLN A 57 16.48 -8.46 4.04
C GLN A 57 16.07 -7.00 3.84
N ASN A 58 15.82 -6.59 2.59
CA ASN A 58 15.51 -5.20 2.26
C ASN A 58 14.02 -4.89 2.16
N ASP A 59 13.16 -5.91 2.20
CA ASP A 59 11.70 -5.77 2.22
C ASP A 59 11.27 -5.04 3.50
N PRO A 60 10.66 -3.84 3.39
CA PRO A 60 10.24 -3.09 4.56
C PRO A 60 9.00 -3.69 5.23
N SER A 61 8.31 -4.65 4.61
CA SER A 61 7.05 -5.19 5.15
C SER A 61 7.28 -5.99 6.43
N PRO A 62 6.50 -5.75 7.51
CA PRO A 62 6.69 -6.44 8.78
C PRO A 62 6.19 -7.89 8.78
N TRP A 63 5.39 -8.33 7.79
CA TRP A 63 4.86 -9.70 7.72
C TRP A 63 5.93 -10.80 7.80
N ARG A 64 7.15 -10.53 7.33
CA ARG A 64 8.26 -11.49 7.42
C ARG A 64 8.70 -11.71 8.85
N ASP A 65 8.65 -10.66 9.67
CA ASP A 65 8.96 -10.77 11.08
C ASP A 65 7.86 -11.56 11.78
N TYR A 66 6.59 -11.25 11.50
CA TYR A 66 5.45 -12.02 12.01
C TYR A 66 5.56 -13.52 11.65
N TRP A 67 5.91 -13.83 10.39
CA TRP A 67 6.13 -15.21 9.95
C TRP A 67 7.30 -15.87 10.68
N ASN A 68 8.50 -15.27 10.64
CA ASN A 68 9.70 -15.82 11.28
C ASN A 68 9.48 -16.02 12.78
N PHE A 69 8.73 -15.15 13.42
CA PHE A 69 8.41 -15.24 14.83
C PHE A 69 7.32 -16.25 15.16
N SER A 70 6.31 -16.44 14.29
CA SER A 70 5.31 -17.49 14.41
C SER A 70 5.91 -18.91 14.37
N ALA A 71 7.05 -19.06 13.69
CA ALA A 71 7.77 -20.32 13.60
C ALA A 71 8.57 -20.67 14.87
N VAL A 72 8.86 -19.69 15.74
CA VAL A 72 9.78 -19.86 16.89
C VAL A 72 9.04 -20.14 18.22
N ASP A 73 7.76 -19.78 18.33
CA ASP A 73 6.97 -19.94 19.56
C ASP A 73 5.55 -20.44 19.23
N HIS A 74 4.95 -21.24 20.12
CA HIS A 74 3.54 -21.61 19.97
C HIS A 74 2.60 -20.48 20.40
N LEU A 75 3.03 -19.60 21.31
CA LEU A 75 2.22 -18.46 21.79
C LEU A 75 2.03 -17.41 20.71
N SER A 76 3.05 -17.18 19.87
CA SER A 76 2.91 -16.30 18.70
C SER A 76 1.87 -16.85 17.72
N ARG A 77 1.73 -18.16 17.59
CA ARG A 77 0.65 -18.78 16.80
C ARG A 77 -0.74 -18.58 17.42
N LEU A 78 -0.86 -18.44 18.74
CA LEU A 78 -2.15 -18.13 19.37
C LEU A 78 -2.60 -16.68 19.09
N VAL A 79 -1.66 -15.74 19.01
CA VAL A 79 -1.96 -14.33 18.66
C VAL A 79 -2.12 -14.14 17.15
N MET A 80 -1.27 -14.77 16.34
CA MET A 80 -1.29 -14.66 14.87
C MET A 80 -2.32 -15.57 14.20
N GLY A 81 -2.69 -16.69 14.81
CA GLY A 81 -3.60 -17.68 14.23
C GLY A 81 -5.01 -17.14 13.95
N PRO A 82 -5.60 -16.30 14.82
CA PRO A 82 -6.86 -15.62 14.55
C PRO A 82 -6.77 -14.54 13.46
N ILE A 83 -5.57 -14.04 13.14
CA ILE A 83 -5.31 -12.94 12.18
C ILE A 83 -5.39 -13.43 10.71
N GLU A 84 -5.80 -14.68 10.47
CA GLU A 84 -5.69 -15.33 9.17
C GLU A 84 -6.69 -14.86 8.09
N ASN A 85 -6.46 -13.67 7.55
CA ASN A 85 -6.55 -13.44 6.11
C ASN A 85 -5.17 -13.70 5.50
N ARG A 86 -4.76 -14.96 5.46
CA ARG A 86 -3.48 -15.35 4.86
C ARG A 86 -3.49 -14.94 3.38
N LEU A 87 -2.73 -13.90 3.02
CA LEU A 87 -2.25 -13.70 1.65
C LEU A 87 -1.22 -14.80 1.34
N THR A 88 -1.75 -16.02 1.25
CA THR A 88 -0.99 -17.23 0.95
C THR A 88 -0.68 -17.20 -0.54
N LEU A 89 0.61 -17.35 -0.87
CA LEU A 89 1.18 -17.64 -2.20
C LEU A 89 0.14 -17.87 -3.32
N TRP A 90 0.11 -17.00 -4.33
CA TRP A 90 -0.45 -17.35 -5.63
C TRP A 90 0.67 -17.49 -6.64
N THR A 91 1.17 -18.71 -6.76
CA THR A 91 1.42 -19.23 -8.10
C THR A 91 0.20 -20.08 -8.43
N THR A 92 -0.64 -19.62 -9.35
CA THR A 92 -1.78 -20.36 -9.93
C THR A 92 -1.34 -21.60 -10.71
N ASP A 93 -0.09 -22.02 -10.53
CA ASP A 93 0.54 -23.09 -11.25
C ASP A 93 0.89 -24.18 -10.23
N GLN A 94 -0.14 -24.90 -9.78
CA GLN A 94 0.01 -26.16 -9.04
C GLN A 94 1.02 -27.09 -9.74
N LYS A 95 1.15 -27.03 -11.07
CA LYS A 95 2.18 -27.76 -11.83
C LYS A 95 3.59 -27.20 -11.60
N LYS A 96 3.82 -25.89 -11.46
CA LYS A 96 5.13 -25.34 -11.03
C LYS A 96 5.47 -25.72 -9.59
N LEU A 97 4.49 -25.72 -8.68
CA LEU A 97 4.68 -26.22 -7.31
C LEU A 97 5.02 -27.71 -7.30
N GLN A 98 4.28 -28.54 -8.04
CA GLN A 98 4.55 -29.98 -8.17
C GLN A 98 5.89 -30.26 -8.85
N ARG A 99 6.26 -29.53 -9.91
CA ARG A 99 7.59 -29.65 -10.55
C ARG A 99 8.73 -29.20 -9.63
N LYS A 100 8.52 -28.18 -8.79
CA LYS A 100 9.50 -27.77 -7.76
C LYS A 100 9.60 -28.79 -6.63
N ALA A 101 8.48 -29.37 -6.21
CA ALA A 101 8.43 -30.41 -5.18
C ALA A 101 9.07 -31.73 -5.67
N GLN A 102 8.80 -32.16 -6.90
CA GLN A 102 9.42 -33.33 -7.53
C GLN A 102 10.93 -33.20 -7.74
N ARG A 103 11.45 -31.96 -7.91
CA ARG A 103 12.90 -31.71 -7.96
C ARG A 103 13.56 -31.67 -6.57
N GLN A 104 12.78 -31.65 -5.48
CA GLN A 104 13.29 -31.54 -4.11
C GLN A 104 13.13 -32.81 -3.28
N THR A 105 12.54 -33.87 -3.82
CA THR A 105 12.57 -35.23 -3.24
C THR A 105 13.89 -35.95 -3.50
N VAL A 106 15.03 -35.25 -3.33
CA VAL A 106 16.36 -35.87 -3.25
C VAL A 106 16.93 -35.49 -1.89
N ASP A 107 16.81 -36.45 -0.97
CA ASP A 107 17.45 -36.61 0.34
C ASP A 107 17.48 -35.42 1.31
N GLY A 108 16.66 -35.54 2.36
CA GLY A 108 16.83 -34.80 3.61
C GLY A 108 15.54 -34.71 4.42
N LYS A 109 15.47 -35.41 5.56
CA LYS A 109 14.33 -35.42 6.50
C LYS A 109 14.06 -34.08 7.22
N ASP A 110 14.75 -33.01 6.86
CA ASP A 110 14.53 -31.66 7.36
C ASP A 110 14.69 -30.66 6.21
N ALA A 111 13.77 -30.66 5.24
CA ALA A 111 13.69 -29.55 4.28
C ALA A 111 12.97 -28.38 4.97
N PRO A 112 13.66 -27.31 5.42
CA PRO A 112 12.97 -26.15 5.94
C PRO A 112 12.11 -25.56 4.83
N LEU A 113 10.82 -25.31 5.13
CA LEU A 113 9.93 -24.48 4.30
C LEU A 113 10.73 -23.26 3.83
N ARG A 114 10.86 -23.06 2.51
CA ARG A 114 11.80 -22.07 1.99
C ARG A 114 11.28 -20.66 2.28
N TYR A 115 12.21 -19.78 2.62
CA TYR A 115 12.01 -18.33 2.77
C TYR A 115 11.20 -17.78 1.57
N GLY A 116 10.03 -17.17 1.82
CA GLY A 116 9.22 -16.52 0.79
C GLY A 116 7.99 -17.29 0.26
N GLU A 117 7.61 -18.41 0.87
CA GLU A 117 6.45 -19.22 0.42
C GLU A 117 5.10 -18.80 1.03
N ARG A 118 5.03 -17.97 2.07
CA ARG A 118 3.74 -17.48 2.62
C ARG A 118 3.91 -16.09 3.21
N ALA A 119 3.00 -15.16 2.92
CA ALA A 119 2.88 -13.91 3.65
C ALA A 119 1.67 -14.01 4.58
N THR A 120 1.89 -13.76 5.87
CA THR A 120 0.79 -13.70 6.86
C THR A 120 0.60 -12.25 7.24
N ILE A 121 -0.53 -11.69 6.82
CA ILE A 121 -0.91 -10.32 7.13
C ILE A 121 -2.35 -10.29 7.64
N ASP A 122 -2.70 -9.26 8.40
CA ASP A 122 -4.09 -8.98 8.68
C ASP A 122 -4.68 -8.17 7.53
N ALA A 123 -5.15 -8.80 6.45
CA ALA A 123 -5.65 -8.04 5.28
C ALA A 123 -6.92 -7.21 5.59
N ALA A 124 -7.58 -7.48 6.72
CA ALA A 124 -8.74 -6.71 7.16
C ALA A 124 -8.36 -5.44 7.92
N ARG A 125 -7.18 -5.41 8.54
CA ARG A 125 -6.66 -4.24 9.28
C ARG A 125 -5.54 -3.53 8.54
N ASP A 126 -4.54 -4.28 8.09
CA ASP A 126 -3.31 -3.78 7.50
C ASP A 126 -3.54 -3.22 6.09
N LEU A 127 -2.63 -2.34 5.67
CA LEU A 127 -2.63 -1.72 4.36
C LEU A 127 -1.80 -2.54 3.36
N VAL A 128 -2.40 -2.92 2.24
CA VAL A 128 -1.70 -3.60 1.14
C VAL A 128 -1.29 -2.56 0.09
N ARG A 129 0.01 -2.40 -0.16
CA ARG A 129 0.54 -1.56 -1.24
C ARG A 129 1.00 -2.44 -2.39
N PHE A 130 0.41 -2.23 -3.57
CA PHE A 130 0.87 -2.89 -4.79
C PHE A 130 1.76 -1.98 -5.64
N LYS A 131 2.81 -2.59 -6.18
CA LYS A 131 3.49 -2.11 -7.39
C LYS A 131 3.08 -3.01 -8.55
N LEU A 132 2.56 -2.41 -9.61
CA LEU A 132 2.15 -3.16 -10.80
C LEU A 132 3.37 -3.46 -11.68
N VAL A 133 3.48 -4.71 -12.14
CA VAL A 133 4.58 -5.23 -12.96
C VAL A 133 3.97 -5.96 -14.14
N GLY A 134 4.41 -5.62 -15.36
CA GLY A 134 3.82 -6.12 -16.59
C GLY A 134 3.92 -5.11 -17.73
N ARG A 135 3.22 -5.37 -18.83
CA ARG A 135 3.21 -4.50 -20.01
C ARG A 135 2.12 -3.44 -19.97
N ASP A 136 0.88 -3.84 -19.67
CA ASP A 136 -0.27 -2.94 -19.60
C ASP A 136 -1.28 -3.40 -18.54
N LEU A 137 -2.03 -2.45 -17.98
CA LEU A 137 -3.15 -2.75 -17.08
C LEU A 137 -4.47 -2.76 -17.86
N ASP A 138 -4.94 -3.95 -18.23
CA ASP A 138 -6.33 -4.13 -18.67
C ASP A 138 -7.18 -4.67 -17.52
N ALA A 139 -7.81 -3.76 -16.77
CA ALA A 139 -8.69 -4.13 -15.67
C ALA A 139 -9.92 -4.98 -16.11
N GLY A 140 -10.28 -4.96 -17.40
CA GLY A 140 -11.37 -5.76 -17.95
C GLY A 140 -11.05 -7.25 -17.96
N SER A 141 -9.93 -7.65 -18.59
CA SER A 141 -9.47 -9.05 -18.63
C SER A 141 -9.13 -9.61 -17.25
N LEU A 142 -8.82 -8.76 -16.27
CA LEU A 142 -8.54 -9.19 -14.90
C LEU A 142 -9.80 -9.55 -14.09
N SER A 143 -11.02 -9.26 -14.57
CA SER A 143 -12.27 -9.51 -13.83
C SER A 143 -12.76 -10.97 -13.87
N ASN A 144 -11.85 -11.94 -13.81
CA ASN A 144 -12.19 -13.37 -13.67
C ASN A 144 -12.25 -13.79 -12.18
N ASP A 145 -12.86 -14.95 -11.92
CA ASP A 145 -13.09 -15.44 -10.56
C ASP A 145 -11.79 -15.80 -9.82
N ASP A 146 -10.79 -16.34 -10.52
CA ASP A 146 -9.48 -16.67 -9.94
C ASP A 146 -8.83 -15.40 -9.36
N ASN A 147 -8.79 -14.33 -10.15
CA ASN A 147 -8.23 -13.05 -9.77
C ASN A 147 -9.02 -12.38 -8.63
N ARG A 148 -10.34 -12.51 -8.60
CA ARG A 148 -11.16 -12.01 -7.49
C ARG A 148 -10.90 -12.77 -6.21
N HIS A 149 -10.80 -14.09 -6.30
CA HIS A 149 -10.47 -14.94 -5.16
C HIS A 149 -9.06 -14.62 -4.60
N LEU A 150 -8.11 -14.26 -5.48
CA LEU A 150 -6.79 -13.77 -5.09
C LEU A 150 -6.81 -12.48 -4.25
N LEU A 151 -7.74 -11.57 -4.54
CA LEU A 151 -7.83 -10.26 -3.87
C LEU A 151 -8.79 -10.24 -2.68
N ARG A 152 -9.51 -11.35 -2.44
CA ARG A 152 -10.49 -11.46 -1.36
C ARG A 152 -9.85 -11.18 0.00
N GLY A 153 -10.59 -10.49 0.87
CA GLY A 153 -10.17 -10.14 2.22
C GLY A 153 -9.29 -8.89 2.31
N ILE A 154 -8.78 -8.35 1.19
CA ILE A 154 -8.04 -7.08 1.18
C ILE A 154 -9.02 -5.92 1.32
N ARG A 155 -9.00 -5.26 2.48
CA ARG A 155 -9.92 -4.15 2.78
C ARG A 155 -9.30 -2.76 2.61
N ARG A 156 -7.99 -2.65 2.79
CA ARG A 156 -7.26 -1.38 2.61
C ARG A 156 -6.18 -1.55 1.55
N LEU A 157 -6.24 -0.73 0.52
CA LEU A 157 -5.33 -0.79 -0.62
C LEU A 157 -4.64 0.56 -0.86
N ALA A 158 -3.38 0.52 -1.25
CA ALA A 158 -2.62 1.71 -1.60
C ALA A 158 -1.79 1.61 -2.88
N PHE A 159 -1.63 2.77 -3.55
CA PHE A 159 -0.72 2.98 -4.66
C PHE A 159 0.10 4.25 -4.50
N ASP A 160 1.32 4.25 -5.01
CA ASP A 160 2.12 5.49 -5.06
C ASP A 160 1.48 6.50 -6.00
N TRP A 161 1.35 7.73 -5.52
CA TRP A 161 1.10 8.90 -6.34
C TRP A 161 2.40 9.34 -7.01
N LYS A 162 2.45 9.32 -8.34
CA LYS A 162 3.57 9.87 -9.12
C LYS A 162 3.03 10.63 -10.32
N ILE A 163 3.36 11.91 -10.43
CA ILE A 163 2.96 12.78 -11.54
C ILE A 163 3.92 12.68 -12.72
N ASP A 164 5.19 12.37 -12.47
CA ASP A 164 6.20 12.26 -13.51
C ASP A 164 7.01 10.98 -13.42
N SER A 165 7.25 10.43 -14.60
CA SER A 165 8.04 9.25 -14.77
C SER A 165 8.94 9.45 -15.98
N GLY A 166 10.19 9.82 -15.70
CA GLY A 166 11.24 9.66 -16.68
C GLY A 166 11.24 8.24 -17.23
N HIS A 167 11.47 8.11 -18.54
CA HIS A 167 11.70 6.83 -19.17
C HIS A 167 12.94 6.17 -18.56
N GLY A 168 12.84 4.93 -18.08
CA GLY A 168 14.04 4.14 -17.82
C GLY A 168 13.94 2.99 -16.81
N LYS A 169 14.19 1.78 -17.36
CA LYS A 169 14.96 0.67 -16.77
C LYS A 169 14.37 -0.20 -15.65
N ASN A 170 13.08 -0.17 -15.35
CA ASN A 170 12.47 -1.13 -14.42
C ASN A 170 11.27 -1.82 -15.06
N ASP A 171 11.08 -3.12 -14.83
CA ASP A 171 9.92 -3.93 -15.27
C ASP A 171 8.57 -3.48 -14.67
N TRP A 172 8.51 -2.30 -14.05
CA TRP A 172 7.35 -1.79 -13.35
C TRP A 172 6.50 -0.97 -14.31
N LEU A 173 5.19 -1.05 -14.18
CA LEU A 173 4.31 -0.15 -14.91
C LEU A 173 4.52 1.27 -14.42
N ILE A 174 5.01 2.08 -15.34
CA ILE A 174 5.43 3.44 -15.05
C ILE A 174 4.21 4.36 -14.89
N ARG A 175 3.08 4.03 -15.53
CA ARG A 175 1.78 4.74 -15.39
C ARG A 175 0.59 3.79 -15.61
N PRO A 176 0.30 2.91 -14.65
CA PRO A 176 -0.69 1.85 -14.86
C PRO A 176 -2.12 2.34 -15.05
N PHE A 177 -2.40 3.60 -14.72
CA PHE A 177 -3.73 4.18 -14.80
C PHE A 177 -3.84 5.26 -15.89
N ASP A 178 -2.90 5.34 -16.82
CA ASP A 178 -2.98 6.27 -17.94
C ASP A 178 -4.08 5.84 -18.93
N CYS A 179 -4.79 6.83 -19.49
CA CYS A 179 -5.80 6.57 -20.51
C CYS A 179 -5.11 6.44 -21.87
N VAL A 180 -5.05 5.23 -22.42
CA VAL A 180 -4.69 5.02 -23.83
C VAL A 180 -5.97 4.97 -24.65
N GLY A 181 -6.25 6.02 -25.42
CA GLY A 181 -6.87 5.87 -26.74
C GLY A 181 -8.34 5.47 -26.91
N ASP A 182 -9.21 5.38 -25.89
CA ASP A 182 -10.63 5.02 -26.09
C ASP A 182 -11.51 6.13 -26.73
N GLY A 183 -10.96 7.01 -27.56
CA GLY A 183 -11.72 8.07 -28.27
C GLY A 183 -12.30 9.19 -27.37
N HIS A 184 -12.21 9.04 -26.05
CA HIS A 184 -12.55 10.09 -25.10
C HIS A 184 -11.32 10.97 -24.85
N ARG A 185 -11.37 12.23 -25.31
CA ARG A 185 -10.36 13.27 -25.04
C ARG A 185 -10.32 13.60 -23.54
N HIS A 186 -9.71 12.75 -22.73
CA HIS A 186 -9.38 13.11 -21.36
C HIS A 186 -8.05 13.86 -21.37
N ALA A 187 -8.05 15.11 -20.88
CA ALA A 187 -6.84 15.90 -20.64
C ALA A 187 -5.81 15.05 -19.88
N ALA A 188 -4.52 15.24 -20.18
CA ALA A 188 -3.37 14.56 -19.59
C ALA A 188 -3.36 14.63 -18.05
N GLN A 189 -4.23 13.84 -17.42
CA GLN A 189 -4.37 13.69 -15.98
C GLN A 189 -3.43 12.57 -15.57
N ALA A 190 -2.68 12.78 -14.48
CA ALA A 190 -1.66 11.85 -13.99
C ALA A 190 -2.18 10.43 -13.69
N HIS A 191 -3.50 10.25 -13.53
CA HIS A 191 -4.18 8.95 -13.47
C HIS A 191 -5.63 9.10 -13.95
N CYS A 192 -6.13 8.14 -14.72
CA CYS A 192 -7.50 8.08 -15.20
C CYS A 192 -8.42 7.47 -14.12
N HIS A 193 -9.31 8.27 -13.56
CA HIS A 193 -10.31 7.83 -12.57
C HIS A 193 -11.14 6.62 -13.04
N TYR A 194 -11.37 6.47 -14.35
CA TYR A 194 -12.10 5.33 -14.89
C TYR A 194 -11.31 4.02 -14.76
N ILE A 195 -10.03 4.02 -15.11
CA ILE A 195 -9.18 2.81 -15.05
C ILE A 195 -8.92 2.44 -13.59
N VAL A 196 -8.63 3.43 -12.73
CA VAL A 196 -8.52 3.21 -11.28
C VAL A 196 -9.80 2.59 -10.73
N CYS A 197 -10.97 3.18 -11.01
CA CYS A 197 -12.25 2.65 -10.51
C CYS A 197 -12.55 1.23 -11.02
N LYS A 198 -12.23 0.92 -12.29
CA LYS A 198 -12.35 -0.45 -12.84
C LYS A 198 -11.47 -1.43 -12.08
N PHE A 199 -10.20 -1.08 -11.88
CA PHE A 199 -9.25 -1.94 -11.19
C PHE A 199 -9.64 -2.16 -9.71
N LEU A 200 -10.04 -1.10 -9.01
CA LEU A 200 -10.50 -1.20 -7.62
C LEU A 200 -11.76 -2.04 -7.46
N ALA A 201 -12.59 -2.16 -8.50
CA ALA A 201 -13.77 -3.02 -8.47
C ALA A 201 -13.44 -4.53 -8.50
N LEU A 202 -12.18 -4.93 -8.68
CA LEU A 202 -11.72 -6.30 -8.51
C LEU A 202 -11.64 -6.72 -7.03
N PHE A 203 -11.60 -5.75 -6.11
CA PHE A 203 -11.51 -5.97 -4.66
C PHE A 203 -12.91 -5.98 -4.05
N GLU A 204 -13.45 -7.17 -3.76
CA GLU A 204 -14.83 -7.32 -3.26
C GLU A 204 -15.04 -6.70 -1.86
N ASP A 205 -14.01 -6.76 -1.02
CA ASP A 205 -14.05 -6.34 0.38
C ASP A 205 -13.44 -4.95 0.64
N LEU A 206 -13.21 -4.15 -0.41
CA LEU A 206 -12.52 -2.86 -0.30
C LEU A 206 -13.31 -1.86 0.56
N GLU A 207 -12.72 -1.44 1.68
CA GLU A 207 -13.25 -0.41 2.57
C GLU A 207 -12.56 0.95 2.34
N ALA A 208 -11.26 0.94 2.04
CA ALA A 208 -10.51 2.18 1.83
C ALA A 208 -9.40 2.02 0.79
N PHE A 209 -9.24 3.06 -0.02
CA PHE A 209 -8.18 3.21 -1.00
C PHE A 209 -7.35 4.45 -0.71
N TYR A 210 -6.02 4.33 -0.80
CA TYR A 210 -5.08 5.39 -0.51
C TYR A 210 -4.14 5.65 -1.70
N PHE A 211 -3.99 6.92 -2.08
CA PHE A 211 -2.79 7.36 -2.79
C PHE A 211 -1.69 7.73 -1.80
N ILE A 212 -0.51 7.14 -1.95
CA ILE A 212 0.67 7.41 -1.12
C ILE A 212 1.56 8.44 -1.80
N ILE A 213 1.78 9.57 -1.14
CA ILE A 213 2.67 10.64 -1.61
C ILE A 213 3.98 10.56 -0.84
N LYS A 214 5.08 10.44 -1.60
CA LYS A 214 6.42 10.58 -1.04
C LYS A 214 6.76 12.06 -0.89
N VAL A 215 6.86 12.56 0.33
CA VAL A 215 7.28 13.93 0.60
C VAL A 215 8.77 14.08 0.30
N THR A 216 9.08 14.87 -0.71
CA THR A 216 10.43 15.30 -1.07
C THR A 216 10.42 16.82 -1.24
N LYS A 217 11.59 17.47 -1.27
CA LYS A 217 11.65 18.92 -1.50
C LYS A 217 10.95 19.33 -2.81
N GLY A 218 11.00 18.49 -3.84
CA GLY A 218 10.33 18.74 -5.11
C GLY A 218 8.80 18.59 -5.07
N GLU A 219 8.26 17.86 -4.09
CA GLU A 219 6.81 17.69 -3.90
C GLU A 219 6.20 18.77 -3.00
N ILE A 220 7.05 19.50 -2.28
CA ILE A 220 6.65 20.57 -1.37
C ILE A 220 6.45 21.86 -2.17
N ASN A 221 5.30 22.49 -1.98
CA ASN A 221 4.95 23.75 -2.62
C ASN A 221 5.68 24.91 -1.93
N MET A 222 6.92 25.13 -2.36
CA MET A 222 7.79 26.19 -1.84
C MET A 222 7.20 27.59 -1.99
N ARG A 223 6.40 27.81 -3.04
CA ARG A 223 5.71 29.08 -3.26
C ARG A 223 4.65 29.31 -2.18
N TRP A 224 3.77 28.33 -1.97
CA TRP A 224 2.73 28.40 -0.94
C TRP A 224 3.34 28.58 0.45
N LEU A 225 4.41 27.84 0.77
CA LEU A 225 5.11 27.98 2.07
C LEU A 225 5.69 29.38 2.27
N ALA A 226 6.28 29.98 1.23
CA ALA A 226 6.80 31.34 1.31
C ALA A 226 5.69 32.40 1.43
N GLU A 227 4.54 32.18 0.78
CA GLU A 227 3.39 33.09 0.85
C GLU A 227 2.71 33.06 2.24
N HIS A 228 2.74 31.93 2.94
CA HIS A 228 2.12 31.76 4.27
C HIS A 228 3.16 31.68 5.40
N GLU A 229 4.39 32.12 5.16
CA GLU A 229 5.50 31.95 6.11
C GLU A 229 5.19 32.62 7.46
N ASP A 230 4.67 33.84 7.43
CA ASP A 230 4.35 34.59 8.65
C ASP A 230 3.23 33.92 9.46
N GLU A 231 2.14 33.50 8.83
CA GLU A 231 1.05 32.78 9.51
C GLU A 231 1.54 31.51 10.23
N LEU A 232 2.47 30.80 9.59
CA LEU A 232 3.07 29.59 10.14
C LEU A 232 4.03 29.88 11.31
N ARG A 233 4.62 31.09 11.38
CA ARG A 233 5.46 31.54 12.51
C ARG A 233 4.62 31.90 13.73
N TRP A 234 3.45 32.50 13.54
CA TRP A 234 2.61 33.00 14.64
C TRP A 234 1.70 31.94 15.30
N GLY A 235 1.52 30.78 14.67
CA GLY A 235 0.50 29.80 15.07
C GLY A 235 0.96 28.56 15.87
N ARG A 236 2.24 28.38 16.22
CA ARG A 236 2.73 27.09 16.78
C ARG A 236 3.75 27.20 17.92
N LYS A 237 3.76 26.16 18.77
CA LYS A 237 4.63 25.98 19.94
C LYS A 237 6.11 26.00 19.55
N GLU A 238 6.93 26.66 20.39
CA GLU A 238 8.39 26.71 20.28
C GLU A 238 9.02 25.30 20.13
N GLY A 239 10.01 25.19 19.24
CA GLY A 239 10.85 23.98 19.09
C GLY A 239 10.50 23.05 17.91
N THR A 240 9.42 23.31 17.18
CA THR A 240 8.88 22.36 16.19
C THR A 240 9.28 22.67 14.73
N ILE A 241 9.57 23.94 14.43
CA ILE A 241 9.90 24.47 13.11
C ILE A 241 11.05 25.47 13.29
N ASP A 242 12.06 25.46 12.42
CA ASP A 242 13.10 26.50 12.43
C ASP A 242 12.48 27.81 11.94
N VAL A 243 12.25 28.72 12.88
CA VAL A 243 11.64 30.04 12.63
C VAL A 243 12.69 31.05 12.14
N SER A 244 13.99 30.75 12.29
CA SER A 244 15.09 31.69 12.04
C SER A 244 15.51 31.74 10.57
N THR A 245 15.39 30.64 9.85
CA THR A 245 15.76 30.55 8.43
C THR A 245 14.56 30.80 7.53
N PRO A 246 14.62 31.77 6.60
CA PRO A 246 13.57 31.96 5.60
C PRO A 246 13.29 30.69 4.79
N THR A 247 12.03 30.40 4.47
CA THR A 247 11.64 29.14 3.78
C THR A 247 12.47 28.90 2.51
N ARG A 248 12.75 29.95 1.73
CA ARG A 248 13.55 29.87 0.49
C ARG A 248 15.00 29.42 0.71
N GLN A 249 15.56 29.66 1.89
CA GLN A 249 16.94 29.34 2.24
C GLN A 249 17.07 27.98 2.95
N LYS A 250 15.96 27.38 3.38
CA LYS A 250 15.98 26.10 4.08
C LYS A 250 16.49 24.96 3.18
N LYS A 251 17.37 24.14 3.75
CA LYS A 251 17.88 22.91 3.11
C LYS A 251 16.79 21.85 3.07
N ALA A 252 16.89 20.93 2.11
CA ALA A 252 15.87 19.89 1.89
C ALA A 252 15.50 19.08 3.15
N PRO A 253 16.45 18.60 3.98
CA PRO A 253 16.11 17.80 5.17
C PRO A 253 15.25 18.56 6.17
N LEU A 254 15.52 19.87 6.36
CA LEU A 254 14.79 20.72 7.29
C LEU A 254 13.35 20.93 6.83
N ILE A 255 13.15 21.31 5.56
CA ILE A 255 11.80 21.53 4.99
C ILE A 255 10.96 20.24 5.03
N ILE A 256 11.58 19.11 4.66
CA ILE A 256 10.91 17.80 4.69
C ILE A 256 10.54 17.45 6.14
N GLY A 257 11.45 17.65 7.10
CA GLY A 257 11.22 17.40 8.51
C GLY A 257 10.04 18.21 9.05
N GLU A 258 10.04 19.53 8.85
CA GLU A 258 8.95 20.42 9.28
C GLU A 258 7.60 20.06 8.66
N THR A 259 7.61 19.69 7.38
CA THR A 259 6.41 19.27 6.66
C THR A 259 5.86 17.95 7.20
N MET A 260 6.73 16.98 7.48
CA MET A 260 6.32 15.71 8.08
C MET A 260 5.84 15.85 9.52
N THR A 261 6.45 16.75 10.31
CA THR A 261 5.98 17.04 11.67
C THR A 261 4.58 17.65 11.64
N PHE A 262 4.33 18.58 10.71
CA PHE A 262 2.98 19.12 10.48
C PHE A 262 1.96 18.00 10.21
N PHE A 263 2.26 17.07 9.31
CA PHE A 263 1.35 15.97 8.98
C PHE A 263 1.14 15.00 10.14
N ARG A 264 2.18 14.69 10.91
CA ARG A 264 2.08 13.86 12.11
C ARG A 264 1.13 14.47 13.13
N GLU A 265 1.30 15.76 13.42
CA GLU A 265 0.46 16.47 14.39
C GLU A 265 -0.98 16.61 13.91
N ALA A 266 -1.19 16.87 12.61
CA ALA A 266 -2.52 16.90 12.01
C ALA A 266 -3.20 15.52 12.12
N ALA A 267 -2.49 14.44 11.83
CA ALA A 267 -3.02 13.09 11.97
C ALA A 267 -3.38 12.77 13.42
N GLN A 268 -2.49 13.08 14.37
CA GLN A 268 -2.73 12.87 15.80
C GLN A 268 -3.91 13.68 16.32
N ALA A 269 -3.99 14.97 15.99
CA ALA A 269 -5.05 15.86 16.46
C ALA A 269 -6.45 15.48 15.94
N ASN A 270 -6.52 14.80 14.80
CA ASN A 270 -7.77 14.43 14.16
C ASN A 270 -8.06 12.92 14.20
N GLY A 271 -7.23 12.13 14.91
CA GLY A 271 -7.38 10.68 15.00
C GLY A 271 -7.35 9.97 13.64
N LEU A 272 -6.50 10.44 12.72
CA LEU A 272 -6.37 9.85 11.38
C LEU A 272 -5.55 8.56 11.42
N GLU A 273 -5.73 7.69 10.42
CA GLU A 273 -5.01 6.42 10.37
C GLU A 273 -3.50 6.64 10.18
N VAL A 274 -2.71 5.80 10.87
CA VAL A 274 -1.26 5.75 10.74
C VAL A 274 -0.86 4.32 10.45
N PHE A 275 -0.02 4.14 9.44
CA PHE A 275 0.52 2.83 9.06
C PHE A 275 2.04 2.82 9.19
N HIS A 276 2.57 1.66 9.55
CA HIS A 276 4.00 1.48 9.77
C HIS A 276 4.56 0.36 8.90
N ASP A 277 5.71 0.60 8.29
CA ASP A 277 6.61 -0.46 7.87
C ASP A 277 7.90 -0.39 8.69
N LYS A 278 8.85 -1.30 8.45
CA LYS A 278 10.11 -1.35 9.21
C LYS A 278 10.98 -0.11 9.08
N LYS A 279 10.77 0.71 8.05
CA LYS A 279 11.61 1.85 7.70
C LYS A 279 10.88 3.19 7.87
N ARG A 280 9.55 3.20 7.79
CA ARG A 280 8.76 4.41 7.56
C ARG A 280 7.43 4.37 8.29
N THR A 281 6.93 5.57 8.53
CA THR A 281 5.58 5.84 9.02
C THR A 281 4.81 6.63 7.97
N TYR A 282 3.57 6.22 7.75
CA TYR A 282 2.65 6.76 6.76
C TYR A 282 1.48 7.38 7.51
N TYR A 283 1.22 8.67 7.27
CA TYR A 283 0.16 9.41 7.95
C TYR A 283 -0.98 9.69 6.97
N GLU A 284 -2.21 9.38 7.35
CA GLU A 284 -3.40 9.85 6.63
C GLU A 284 -3.47 11.37 6.73
N VAL A 285 -3.87 11.99 5.60
CA VAL A 285 -3.97 13.44 5.46
C VAL A 285 -5.32 13.82 4.86
N ARG A 286 -5.87 14.95 5.29
CA ARG A 286 -7.09 15.52 4.73
C ARG A 286 -6.76 16.55 3.65
N LYS A 287 -7.81 17.03 2.98
CA LYS A 287 -7.68 18.03 1.92
C LYS A 287 -7.00 19.29 2.39
N GLU A 288 -7.38 19.75 3.56
CA GLU A 288 -6.89 20.98 4.18
C GLU A 288 -5.39 20.87 4.52
N ASP A 289 -4.94 19.68 4.93
CA ASP A 289 -3.58 19.45 5.38
C ASP A 289 -2.58 19.49 4.21
N THR A 290 -2.97 19.08 3.01
CA THR A 290 -2.03 18.91 1.89
C THR A 290 -1.80 20.15 1.04
N GLN A 291 -2.33 21.33 1.39
CA GLN A 291 -2.11 22.57 0.63
C GLN A 291 -0.62 22.91 0.42
N ARG A 292 0.22 22.44 1.35
CA ARG A 292 1.69 22.49 1.32
C ARG A 292 2.35 21.65 0.23
N LEU A 293 1.61 20.81 -0.49
CA LEU A 293 2.11 19.92 -1.54
C LEU A 293 1.75 20.46 -2.92
N ILE A 294 2.66 20.31 -3.89
CA ILE A 294 2.42 20.71 -5.28
C ILE A 294 1.26 19.91 -5.89
N THR A 295 1.11 18.66 -5.46
CA THR A 295 0.13 17.71 -5.97
C THR A 295 -1.29 17.92 -5.43
N HIS A 296 -1.47 18.80 -4.44
CA HIS A 296 -2.74 19.04 -3.74
C HIS A 296 -3.95 19.10 -4.67
N ARG A 297 -3.95 20.04 -5.63
CA ARG A 297 -5.11 20.25 -6.52
C ARG A 297 -5.40 19.04 -7.40
N LEU A 298 -4.36 18.39 -7.94
CA LEU A 298 -4.50 17.26 -8.84
C LEU A 298 -4.97 16.00 -8.11
N LEU A 299 -4.43 15.76 -6.90
CA LEU A 299 -4.80 14.65 -6.04
C LEU A 299 -6.28 14.71 -5.67
N TRP A 300 -6.73 15.81 -5.05
CA TRP A 300 -8.10 15.87 -4.54
C TRP A 300 -9.13 15.93 -5.65
N LYS A 301 -8.82 16.58 -6.78
CA LYS A 301 -9.68 16.52 -7.97
C LYS A 301 -9.82 15.09 -8.51
N LEU A 302 -8.78 14.27 -8.42
CA LEU A 302 -8.87 12.86 -8.81
C LEU A 302 -9.71 12.05 -7.81
N LEU A 303 -9.46 12.22 -6.50
CA LEU A 303 -10.20 11.52 -5.46
C LEU A 303 -11.71 11.85 -5.50
N GLU A 304 -12.08 13.12 -5.69
CA GLU A 304 -13.47 13.54 -5.91
C GLU A 304 -14.10 12.85 -7.12
N LYS A 305 -13.40 12.81 -8.26
CA LYS A 305 -13.87 12.09 -9.45
C LYS A 305 -14.00 10.59 -9.24
N LEU A 306 -13.13 9.99 -8.42
CA LEU A 306 -13.21 8.58 -8.07
C LEU A 306 -14.45 8.29 -7.23
N GLU A 307 -14.74 9.14 -6.25
CA GLU A 307 -15.97 9.05 -5.45
C GLU A 307 -17.21 9.14 -6.32
N ASP A 308 -17.30 10.15 -7.18
CA ASP A 308 -18.44 10.34 -8.08
C ASP A 308 -18.63 9.14 -9.01
N ARG A 309 -17.52 8.64 -9.56
CA ARG A 309 -17.55 7.48 -10.46
C ARG A 309 -18.00 6.21 -9.74
N TRP A 310 -17.52 6.02 -8.51
CA TRP A 310 -17.90 4.86 -7.71
C TRP A 310 -19.39 4.91 -7.35
N LYS A 311 -19.90 6.07 -6.92
CA LYS A 311 -21.33 6.28 -6.67
C LYS A 311 -22.18 5.97 -7.90
N ALA A 312 -21.78 6.47 -9.08
CA ALA A 312 -22.48 6.16 -10.33
C ALA A 312 -22.48 4.65 -10.64
N ARG A 313 -21.37 3.95 -10.40
CA ARG A 313 -21.29 2.49 -10.57
C ARG A 313 -22.21 1.73 -9.61
N LEU A 314 -22.28 2.15 -8.35
CA LEU A 314 -23.18 1.54 -7.35
C LEU A 314 -24.65 1.71 -7.74
N LEU A 315 -25.04 2.89 -8.23
CA LEU A 315 -26.41 3.16 -8.70
C LEU A 315 -26.80 2.26 -9.88
N VAL A 316 -25.91 2.05 -10.85
CA VAL A 316 -26.17 1.15 -11.98
C VAL A 316 -26.39 -0.29 -11.51
N ARG A 317 -25.56 -0.80 -10.59
CA ARG A 317 -25.69 -2.16 -10.04
C ARG A 317 -27.01 -2.38 -9.28
N GLN A 318 -27.43 -1.40 -8.48
CA GLN A 318 -28.70 -1.47 -7.74
C GLN A 318 -29.91 -1.55 -8.68
N ASN A 319 -29.82 -0.89 -9.83
CA ASN A 319 -30.90 -0.91 -10.82
C ASN A 319 -30.95 -2.22 -11.61
N THR A 320 -29.82 -2.91 -11.80
CA THR A 320 -29.76 -4.20 -12.52
C THR A 320 -30.07 -5.41 -11.64
N ASP A 321 -29.59 -5.46 -10.39
CA ASP A 321 -29.67 -6.66 -9.53
C ASP A 321 -30.86 -6.63 -8.55
N ARG A 322 -32.04 -6.24 -9.05
CA ARG A 322 -33.22 -5.74 -8.32
C ARG A 322 -33.74 -6.49 -7.07
N LEU A 323 -33.16 -7.59 -6.56
CA LEU A 323 -33.71 -8.32 -5.40
C LEU A 323 -32.73 -8.93 -4.37
N THR A 324 -31.39 -8.87 -4.51
CA THR A 324 -30.49 -9.53 -3.52
C THR A 324 -29.13 -8.88 -3.28
N ALA A 325 -28.82 -7.74 -3.90
CA ALA A 325 -27.50 -7.13 -3.73
C ALA A 325 -27.28 -6.66 -2.27
N LYS A 326 -26.46 -7.38 -1.50
CA LYS A 326 -25.81 -6.86 -0.29
C LYS A 326 -25.32 -5.44 -0.63
N ARG A 327 -25.71 -4.43 0.17
CA ARG A 327 -25.23 -3.06 -0.03
C ARG A 327 -23.71 -3.09 -0.04
N VAL A 328 -23.11 -2.99 -1.23
CA VAL A 328 -21.66 -2.82 -1.37
C VAL A 328 -21.33 -1.50 -0.69
N GLN A 329 -20.55 -1.57 0.39
CA GLN A 329 -20.13 -0.35 1.07
C GLN A 329 -19.32 0.51 0.10
N GLN A 330 -19.57 1.82 0.13
CA GLN A 330 -18.78 2.74 -0.66
C GLN A 330 -17.39 2.84 -0.01
N PRO A 331 -16.31 2.50 -0.73
CA PRO A 331 -14.97 2.65 -0.20
C PRO A 331 -14.63 4.13 -0.02
N LYS A 332 -13.82 4.41 1.00
CA LYS A 332 -13.27 5.75 1.24
C LYS A 332 -12.05 5.96 0.36
N PHE A 333 -11.99 7.07 -0.36
CA PHE A 333 -10.84 7.44 -1.18
C PHE A 333 -10.03 8.51 -0.46
N LYS A 334 -8.79 8.17 -0.09
CA LYS A 334 -7.97 8.92 0.86
C LYS A 334 -6.53 9.10 0.34
N ALA A 335 -5.71 9.80 1.11
CA ALA A 335 -4.29 9.98 0.83
C ALA A 335 -3.43 9.71 2.07
N LEU A 336 -2.22 9.22 1.84
CA LEU A 336 -1.17 9.02 2.83
C LEU A 336 0.08 9.79 2.43
N VAL A 337 0.86 10.24 3.42
CA VAL A 337 2.17 10.88 3.20
C VAL A 337 3.27 10.18 3.99
N TYR A 338 4.48 10.15 3.42
CA TYR A 338 5.66 9.62 4.11
C TYR A 338 6.94 10.33 3.63
N ALA A 339 8.02 10.27 4.42
CA ALA A 339 9.35 10.71 4.02
C ALA A 339 10.33 9.53 3.90
N ALA A 340 11.37 9.73 3.08
CA ALA A 340 12.24 8.66 2.57
C ALA A 340 13.14 8.04 3.62
#